data_AF-A0AAP0CHB9-F1
#
_entry.id   AF-A0AAP0CHB9-F1
#
_cell.length_a   1.000
_cell.length_b   1.000
_cell.length_c   1.000
_cell.angle_alpha   90.00
_cell.angle_beta   90.00
_cell.angle_gamma   90.00
#
_symmetry.space_group_name_H-M   'P 1'
#
loop_
_entity.id
_entity.type
_entity.pdbx_description
1 polymer ?
#
loop_
_entity_poly.entity_id
_entity_poly.type
_entity_poly.pdbx_seq_one_letter_code
_entity_poly.pdbx_strand_id
1 'polypeptide(L)'
;MSVDLASNSHGNLAEQISQLMQCKPLTEPEVNTLCQKAKEILTDESNVKPVKSPVTICGDIHGQFHDLAELFRIGGKCPDTNYLFMGDYVDRGYYSVETVTLLVALKVRYPQRITILRGNHESRQITQVYGFYDECLRKYGTANVWKMFTDLFDYFPLTALVESEIFCLHGGLSPSIETLDSIRSFDRVQEVPHEGPMCDLLWSDPDDRCGWGISPRGAGYTFGQDISEQFNHTNNLKLIARAHQLVMEGFNWGHDQKVVTIFSAPNYCYRCGNMASILEVDDCKGHTFIQFEPAPRRGEPDVTRRTPDYFL
;
A
#
# COMPACT_ATOMS: atom_id res chain seq x y z
N MET A 1 -27.65 10.36 33.22
CA MET A 1 -27.53 9.04 32.55
C MET A 1 -26.60 9.20 31.37
N SER A 2 -25.30 9.13 31.64
CA SER A 2 -24.23 9.13 30.65
C SER A 2 -23.73 7.69 30.59
N VAL A 3 -24.27 6.92 29.65
CA VAL A 3 -23.97 5.49 29.47
C VAL A 3 -23.13 5.37 28.19
N ASP A 4 -21.86 5.01 28.38
CA ASP A 4 -21.04 4.15 27.51
C ASP A 4 -21.22 4.22 25.98
N LEU A 5 -20.80 5.31 25.35
CA LEU A 5 -20.61 5.36 23.89
C LEU A 5 -19.26 4.76 23.44
N ALA A 6 -18.27 4.65 24.33
CA ALA A 6 -16.94 4.16 23.97
C ALA A 6 -16.86 2.61 23.87
N SER A 7 -17.57 1.88 24.73
CA SER A 7 -17.47 0.41 24.81
C SER A 7 -18.14 -0.32 23.64
N ASN A 8 -19.14 0.29 23.00
CA ASN A 8 -19.89 -0.31 21.90
C ASN A 8 -19.19 -0.17 20.53
N SER A 9 -18.19 0.72 20.43
CA SER A 9 -17.48 1.00 19.18
C SER A 9 -16.48 -0.09 18.78
N HIS A 10 -15.89 -0.79 19.76
CA HIS A 10 -14.90 -1.85 19.54
C HIS A 10 -15.51 -3.21 19.19
N GLY A 11 -16.70 -3.52 19.73
CA GLY A 11 -17.42 -4.76 19.40
C GLY A 11 -17.82 -4.82 17.93
N ASN A 12 -18.35 -3.71 17.41
CA ASN A 12 -18.75 -3.59 16.01
C ASN A 12 -17.56 -3.76 15.04
N LEU A 13 -16.40 -3.15 15.32
CA LEU A 13 -15.25 -3.23 14.41
C LEU A 13 -14.64 -4.64 14.32
N ALA A 14 -14.68 -5.43 15.41
CA ALA A 14 -14.23 -6.82 15.38
C ALA A 14 -15.13 -7.70 14.50
N GLU A 15 -16.45 -7.49 14.57
CA GLU A 15 -17.42 -8.16 13.71
C GLU A 15 -17.23 -7.76 12.23
N GLN A 16 -17.02 -6.47 11.97
CA GLN A 16 -16.71 -5.97 10.63
C GLN A 16 -15.44 -6.59 10.04
N ILE A 17 -14.36 -6.69 10.82
CA ILE A 17 -13.13 -7.37 10.38
C ILE A 17 -13.41 -8.85 10.10
N SER A 18 -14.18 -9.53 10.96
CA SER A 18 -14.56 -10.94 10.73
C SER A 18 -15.40 -11.14 9.47
N GLN A 19 -16.32 -10.21 9.17
CA GLN A 19 -17.10 -10.18 7.93
C GLN A 19 -16.19 -9.96 6.71
N LEU A 20 -15.29 -8.98 6.78
CA LEU A 20 -14.35 -8.66 5.71
C LEU A 20 -13.41 -9.83 5.42
N MET A 21 -12.92 -10.54 6.44
CA MET A 21 -12.10 -11.76 6.28
C MET A 21 -12.84 -12.90 5.54
N GLN A 22 -14.16 -12.84 5.44
CA GLN A 22 -14.97 -13.74 4.61
C GLN A 22 -15.20 -13.20 3.18
N CYS A 23 -14.45 -12.16 2.78
CA CYS A 23 -14.59 -11.45 1.52
C CYS A 23 -16.01 -10.87 1.31
N LYS A 24 -16.62 -10.34 2.38
CA LYS A 24 -17.94 -9.69 2.32
C LYS A 24 -17.79 -8.19 2.55
N PRO A 25 -18.24 -7.33 1.63
CA PRO A 25 -18.14 -5.89 1.79
C PRO A 25 -19.00 -5.39 2.97
N LEU A 26 -18.59 -4.28 3.58
CA LEU A 26 -19.42 -3.55 4.55
C LEU A 26 -20.50 -2.74 3.82
N THR A 27 -21.55 -2.34 4.53
CA THR A 27 -22.58 -1.43 3.99
C THR A 27 -22.03 -0.01 3.80
N GLU A 28 -22.64 0.79 2.91
CA GLU A 28 -22.21 2.19 2.66
C GLU A 28 -22.11 3.05 3.94
N PRO A 29 -23.08 3.02 4.89
CA PRO A 29 -22.96 3.77 6.14
C PRO A 29 -21.80 3.30 7.05
N GLU A 30 -21.50 2.00 7.04
CA GLU A 30 -20.38 1.43 7.78
C GLU A 30 -19.04 1.85 7.18
N VAL A 31 -18.92 1.83 5.85
CA VAL A 31 -17.74 2.35 5.14
C VAL A 31 -17.53 3.83 5.45
N ASN A 32 -18.60 4.64 5.40
CA ASN A 32 -18.49 6.06 5.75
C ASN A 32 -17.94 6.24 7.18
N THR A 33 -18.52 5.54 8.16
CA THR A 33 -18.10 5.60 9.56
C THR A 33 -16.64 5.17 9.73
N LEU A 34 -16.24 4.11 9.03
CA LEU A 34 -14.87 3.61 9.05
C LEU A 34 -13.89 4.64 8.48
N CYS A 35 -14.21 5.24 7.33
CA CYS A 35 -13.37 6.26 6.69
C CYS A 35 -13.22 7.51 7.57
N GLN A 36 -14.28 7.97 8.25
CA GLN A 36 -14.16 9.12 9.17
C GLN A 36 -13.21 8.83 10.32
N LYS A 37 -13.34 7.67 10.98
CA LYS A 37 -12.42 7.25 12.06
C LYS A 37 -10.98 7.10 11.57
N ALA A 38 -10.80 6.60 10.35
CA ALA A 38 -9.48 6.48 9.75
C ALA A 38 -8.85 7.86 9.48
N LYS A 39 -9.62 8.84 8.99
CA LYS A 39 -9.15 10.22 8.82
C LYS A 39 -8.69 10.86 10.12
N GLU A 40 -9.44 10.66 11.22
CA GLU A 40 -9.05 11.13 12.56
C GLU A 40 -7.67 10.60 12.96
N ILE A 41 -7.42 9.31 12.74
CA ILE A 41 -6.12 8.67 13.06
C ILE A 41 -5.01 9.16 12.13
N LEU A 42 -5.28 9.17 10.82
CA LEU A 42 -4.27 9.41 9.79
C LEU A 42 -3.88 10.87 9.68
N THR A 43 -4.74 11.82 10.08
CA THR A 43 -4.40 13.26 10.12
C THR A 43 -3.18 13.54 10.99
N ASP A 44 -3.07 12.84 12.13
CA ASP A 44 -1.98 13.03 13.09
C ASP A 44 -0.69 12.26 12.71
N GLU A 45 -0.71 11.46 11.64
CA GLU A 45 0.48 10.74 11.19
C GLU A 45 1.38 11.62 10.32
N SER A 46 2.70 11.49 10.51
CA SER A 46 3.69 12.22 9.70
C SER A 46 3.77 11.66 8.28
N ASN A 47 4.12 12.50 7.29
CA ASN A 47 4.47 12.03 5.95
C ASN A 47 5.66 11.07 5.94
N VAL A 48 6.52 11.13 6.97
CA VAL A 48 7.59 10.16 7.23
C VAL A 48 7.26 9.45 8.53
N LYS A 49 6.39 8.43 8.45
CA LYS A 49 5.88 7.71 9.62
C LYS A 49 6.98 6.87 10.28
N PRO A 50 7.35 7.13 11.56
CA PRO A 50 8.27 6.24 12.27
C PRO A 50 7.61 4.89 12.55
N VAL A 51 8.33 3.80 12.31
CA VAL A 51 7.89 2.42 12.54
C VAL A 51 8.98 1.66 13.28
N LYS A 52 8.60 0.84 14.25
CA LYS A 52 9.52 0.01 15.04
C LYS A 52 9.54 -1.43 14.53
N SER A 53 10.69 -2.09 14.63
CA SER A 53 10.77 -3.54 14.53
C SER A 53 10.19 -4.20 15.79
N PRO A 54 9.68 -5.44 15.70
CA PRO A 54 9.62 -6.26 14.49
C PRO A 54 8.48 -5.80 13.58
N VAL A 55 8.66 -5.85 12.26
CA VAL A 55 7.62 -5.46 11.29
C VAL A 55 7.74 -6.25 9.98
N THR A 56 6.59 -6.61 9.42
CA THR A 56 6.47 -7.19 8.09
C THR A 56 6.10 -6.11 7.07
N ILE A 57 6.99 -5.89 6.11
CA ILE A 57 6.85 -4.90 5.03
C ILE A 57 6.26 -5.58 3.79
N CYS A 58 5.20 -5.00 3.25
CA CYS A 58 4.44 -5.51 2.11
C CYS A 58 4.40 -4.48 0.98
N GLY A 59 4.49 -4.94 -0.26
CA GLY A 59 4.28 -4.14 -1.47
C GLY A 59 2.83 -4.15 -1.94
N ASP A 60 2.65 -4.04 -3.26
CA ASP A 60 1.37 -3.92 -3.96
C ASP A 60 0.45 -5.13 -3.69
N ILE A 61 -0.87 -4.87 -3.60
CA ILE A 61 -1.91 -5.88 -3.36
C ILE A 61 -2.96 -5.91 -4.49
N HIS A 62 -3.31 -4.75 -5.04
CA HIS A 62 -4.18 -4.58 -6.21
C HIS A 62 -5.47 -5.41 -6.18
N GLY A 63 -6.24 -5.30 -5.09
CA GLY A 63 -7.54 -5.96 -4.97
C GLY A 63 -7.52 -7.49 -5.05
N GLN A 64 -6.35 -8.13 -4.92
CA GLN A 64 -6.21 -9.59 -4.85
C GLN A 64 -6.47 -10.09 -3.42
N PHE A 65 -7.72 -9.93 -2.96
CA PHE A 65 -8.11 -10.18 -1.57
C PHE A 65 -7.73 -11.57 -1.04
N HIS A 66 -7.89 -12.63 -1.85
CA HIS A 66 -7.55 -13.99 -1.42
C HIS A 66 -6.04 -14.16 -1.20
N ASP A 67 -5.22 -13.47 -1.98
CA ASP A 67 -3.77 -13.46 -1.82
C ASP A 67 -3.36 -12.60 -0.61
N LEU A 68 -4.10 -11.52 -0.30
CA LEU A 68 -3.93 -10.80 0.97
C LEU A 68 -4.26 -11.68 2.19
N ALA A 69 -5.30 -12.51 2.11
CA ALA A 69 -5.63 -13.46 3.18
C ALA A 69 -4.52 -14.51 3.36
N GLU A 70 -3.89 -14.94 2.26
CA GLU A 70 -2.74 -15.82 2.27
C GLU A 70 -1.49 -15.13 2.85
N LEU A 71 -1.25 -13.86 2.51
CA LEU A 71 -0.19 -13.03 3.09
C LEU A 71 -0.30 -13.01 4.63
N PHE A 72 -1.50 -12.82 5.20
CA PHE A 72 -1.71 -12.90 6.66
C PHE A 72 -1.58 -14.31 7.24
N ARG A 73 -1.79 -15.36 6.44
CA ARG A 73 -1.53 -16.74 6.87
C ARG A 73 -0.03 -17.01 7.01
N ILE A 74 0.77 -16.38 6.15
CA ILE A 74 2.21 -16.57 6.03
C ILE A 74 2.98 -15.66 7.00
N GLY A 75 2.73 -14.35 6.96
CA GLY A 75 3.39 -13.37 7.85
C GLY A 75 2.79 -13.28 9.26
N GLY A 76 1.68 -13.97 9.51
CA GLY A 76 0.98 -13.94 10.79
C GLY A 76 -0.16 -12.90 10.84
N LYS A 77 -1.01 -13.01 11.87
CA LYS A 77 -2.22 -12.18 11.95
C LYS A 77 -1.92 -10.87 12.67
N CYS A 78 -2.47 -9.76 12.18
CA CYS A 78 -2.60 -8.54 12.97
C CYS A 78 -3.63 -8.78 14.11
N PRO A 79 -3.36 -8.44 15.38
CA PRO A 79 -2.27 -7.57 15.87
C PRO A 79 -1.03 -8.27 16.41
N ASP A 80 -0.92 -9.59 16.27
CA ASP A 80 0.22 -10.35 16.78
C ASP A 80 1.50 -10.01 16.00
N THR A 81 1.38 -9.85 14.68
CA THR A 81 2.42 -9.32 13.79
C THR A 81 2.17 -7.83 13.48
N ASN A 82 3.23 -7.01 13.48
CA ASN A 82 3.14 -5.62 13.01
C ASN A 82 3.36 -5.55 11.50
N TYR A 83 2.64 -4.66 10.83
CA TYR A 83 2.67 -4.53 9.37
C TYR A 83 2.96 -3.11 8.87
N LEU A 84 3.65 -3.02 7.75
CA LEU A 84 3.80 -1.81 6.94
C LEU A 84 3.46 -2.17 5.50
N PHE A 85 2.36 -1.64 4.97
CA PHE A 85 2.02 -1.77 3.56
C PHE A 85 2.40 -0.50 2.80
N MET A 86 3.03 -0.67 1.64
CA MET A 86 3.63 0.44 0.88
C MET A 86 2.69 1.10 -0.12
N GLY A 87 1.46 0.61 -0.33
CA GLY A 87 0.48 1.22 -1.23
C GLY A 87 -0.14 0.22 -2.21
N ASP A 88 -0.89 0.74 -3.17
CA ASP A 88 -1.55 0.01 -4.26
C ASP A 88 -2.42 -1.14 -3.74
N TYR A 89 -3.41 -0.77 -2.94
CA TYR A 89 -4.42 -1.67 -2.39
C TYR A 89 -5.53 -1.96 -3.38
N VAL A 90 -5.79 -1.00 -4.27
CA VAL A 90 -6.95 -1.00 -5.18
C VAL A 90 -6.53 -1.16 -6.63
N ASP A 91 -7.54 -1.23 -7.50
CA ASP A 91 -7.46 -1.44 -8.94
C ASP A 91 -6.94 -2.82 -9.36
N ARG A 92 -7.17 -3.13 -10.64
CA ARG A 92 -6.87 -4.40 -11.29
C ARG A 92 -7.70 -5.55 -10.72
N GLY A 93 -7.45 -6.00 -9.49
CA GLY A 93 -8.17 -7.11 -8.88
C GLY A 93 -9.68 -6.84 -8.70
N TYR A 94 -10.45 -7.91 -8.48
CA TYR A 94 -11.91 -7.84 -8.41
C TYR A 94 -12.47 -7.47 -7.02
N TYR A 95 -11.58 -7.40 -6.03
CA TYR A 95 -11.91 -7.28 -4.61
C TYR A 95 -11.15 -6.13 -3.95
N SER A 96 -10.97 -5.02 -4.68
CA SER A 96 -10.34 -3.80 -4.16
C SER A 96 -11.11 -3.22 -2.98
N VAL A 97 -12.45 -3.25 -3.04
CA VAL A 97 -13.33 -2.79 -1.95
C VAL A 97 -13.04 -3.57 -0.67
N GLU A 98 -13.06 -4.90 -0.69
CA GLU A 98 -12.81 -5.72 0.50
C GLU A 98 -11.38 -5.56 0.99
N THR A 99 -10.42 -5.47 0.07
CA THR A 99 -8.98 -5.31 0.35
C THR A 99 -8.72 -4.02 1.13
N VAL A 100 -9.12 -2.87 0.58
CA VAL A 100 -8.88 -1.57 1.21
C VAL A 100 -9.71 -1.41 2.48
N THR A 101 -10.95 -1.91 2.50
CA THR A 101 -11.80 -1.85 3.71
C THR A 101 -11.18 -2.66 4.84
N LEU A 102 -10.63 -3.85 4.58
CA LEU A 102 -9.96 -4.68 5.60
C LEU A 102 -8.73 -3.98 6.17
N LEU A 103 -7.85 -3.44 5.32
CA LEU A 103 -6.63 -2.77 5.76
C LEU A 103 -6.94 -1.50 6.58
N VAL A 104 -7.93 -0.72 6.16
CA VAL A 104 -8.40 0.45 6.92
C VAL A 104 -9.07 0.04 8.23
N ALA A 105 -9.88 -1.04 8.25
CA ALA A 105 -10.47 -1.56 9.49
C ALA A 105 -9.41 -2.03 10.49
N LEU A 106 -8.37 -2.71 10.01
CA LEU A 106 -7.21 -3.08 10.83
C LEU A 106 -6.45 -1.84 11.33
N LYS A 107 -6.28 -0.80 10.49
CA LYS A 107 -5.66 0.47 10.90
C LYS A 107 -6.46 1.16 12.00
N VAL A 108 -7.77 1.24 11.87
CA VAL A 108 -8.64 1.84 12.90
C VAL A 108 -8.62 1.01 14.18
N ARG A 109 -8.61 -0.32 14.07
CA ARG A 109 -8.65 -1.23 15.23
C ARG A 109 -7.30 -1.29 15.98
N TYR A 110 -6.20 -1.22 15.24
CA TYR A 110 -4.84 -1.43 15.73
C TYR A 110 -3.88 -0.37 15.16
N PRO A 111 -4.08 0.92 15.47
CA PRO A 111 -3.37 2.03 14.81
C PRO A 111 -1.85 2.01 14.97
N GLN A 112 -1.34 1.35 16.01
CA GLN A 112 0.09 1.19 16.30
C GLN A 112 0.69 -0.12 15.77
N ARG A 113 -0.13 -1.01 15.20
CA ARG A 113 0.28 -2.34 14.70
C ARG A 113 0.34 -2.41 13.19
N ILE A 114 -0.36 -1.53 12.49
CA ILE A 114 -0.37 -1.49 11.02
C ILE A 114 -0.17 -0.06 10.53
N THR A 115 0.74 0.10 9.58
CA THR A 115 0.98 1.31 8.81
C THR A 115 0.53 1.04 7.37
N ILE A 116 -0.23 1.97 6.79
CA ILE A 116 -0.68 1.93 5.41
C ILE A 116 -0.20 3.20 4.73
N LEU A 117 0.71 3.07 3.76
CA LEU A 117 1.20 4.17 2.95
C LEU A 117 0.32 4.40 1.72
N ARG A 118 0.44 5.56 1.09
CA ARG A 118 -0.23 5.86 -0.18
C ARG A 118 0.56 5.25 -1.33
N GLY A 119 -0.08 4.50 -2.20
CA GLY A 119 0.44 4.14 -3.53
C GLY A 119 -0.06 5.09 -4.61
N ASN A 120 0.41 4.91 -5.83
CA ASN A 120 -0.04 5.74 -6.95
C ASN A 120 -1.48 5.40 -7.40
N HIS A 121 -1.97 4.20 -7.08
CA HIS A 121 -3.36 3.81 -7.33
C HIS A 121 -4.35 4.37 -6.31
N GLU A 122 -3.91 4.87 -5.16
CA GLU A 122 -4.77 5.61 -4.21
C GLU A 122 -5.01 7.07 -4.67
N SER A 123 -5.48 7.21 -5.92
CA SER A 123 -5.73 8.45 -6.67
C SER A 123 -7.08 8.40 -7.37
N ARG A 124 -7.79 9.53 -7.42
CA ARG A 124 -9.07 9.64 -8.12
C ARG A 124 -8.93 9.37 -9.61
N GLN A 125 -7.86 9.88 -10.24
CA GLN A 125 -7.67 9.76 -11.68
C GLN A 125 -7.35 8.31 -12.09
N ILE A 126 -6.50 7.64 -11.33
CA ILE A 126 -6.09 6.26 -11.61
C ILE A 126 -7.27 5.30 -11.39
N THR A 127 -7.97 5.43 -10.26
CA THR A 127 -9.09 4.53 -9.91
C THR A 127 -10.30 4.61 -10.85
N GLN A 128 -10.46 5.73 -11.57
CA GLN A 128 -11.48 5.89 -12.62
C GLN A 128 -11.20 5.04 -13.87
N VAL A 129 -9.94 4.68 -14.11
CA VAL A 129 -9.51 3.97 -15.32
C VAL A 129 -9.22 2.51 -15.05
N TYR A 130 -8.70 2.18 -13.86
CA TYR A 130 -8.11 0.86 -13.58
C TYR A 130 -8.96 -0.08 -12.70
N GLY A 131 -10.22 0.29 -12.45
CA GLY A 131 -11.28 -0.64 -12.06
C GLY A 131 -11.94 -0.36 -10.71
N PHE A 132 -11.32 0.36 -9.79
CA PHE A 132 -11.89 0.57 -8.45
C PHE A 132 -13.18 1.39 -8.46
N TYR A 133 -13.27 2.41 -9.33
CA TYR A 133 -14.51 3.18 -9.53
C TYR A 133 -15.68 2.27 -9.95
N ASP A 134 -15.46 1.46 -10.99
CA ASP A 134 -16.46 0.54 -11.52
C ASP A 134 -16.81 -0.55 -10.51
N GLU A 135 -15.84 -1.02 -9.72
CA GLU A 135 -16.06 -1.97 -8.64
C GLU A 135 -16.99 -1.41 -7.57
N CYS A 136 -16.74 -0.17 -7.11
CA CYS A 136 -17.60 0.53 -6.16
C CYS A 136 -19.01 0.70 -6.71
N LEU A 137 -19.14 1.18 -7.95
CA LEU A 137 -20.45 1.38 -8.58
C LEU A 137 -21.24 0.07 -8.70
N ARG A 138 -20.57 -1.03 -9.07
CA ARG A 138 -21.19 -2.36 -9.19
C ARG A 138 -21.63 -2.93 -7.83
N LYS A 139 -20.85 -2.74 -6.77
CA LYS A 139 -21.13 -3.31 -5.44
C LYS A 139 -22.15 -2.49 -4.63
N TYR A 140 -22.18 -1.17 -4.82
CA TYR A 140 -22.99 -0.25 -4.01
C TYR A 140 -24.10 0.47 -4.78
N GLY A 141 -24.11 0.39 -6.12
CA GLY A 141 -25.09 1.07 -6.98
C GLY A 141 -24.90 2.58 -7.12
N THR A 142 -23.96 3.17 -6.38
CA THR A 142 -23.60 4.60 -6.44
C THR A 142 -22.08 4.80 -6.35
N ALA A 143 -21.61 6.01 -6.66
CA ALA A 143 -20.19 6.38 -6.52
C ALA A 143 -19.81 6.87 -5.10
N ASN A 144 -20.72 6.79 -4.12
CA ASN A 144 -20.50 7.33 -2.77
C ASN A 144 -19.32 6.66 -2.07
N VAL A 145 -19.24 5.33 -2.12
CA VAL A 145 -18.14 4.58 -1.51
C VAL A 145 -16.79 4.90 -2.16
N TRP A 146 -16.74 5.03 -3.49
CA TRP A 146 -15.53 5.47 -4.19
C TRP A 146 -15.08 6.86 -3.72
N LYS A 147 -16.02 7.80 -3.58
CA LYS A 147 -15.74 9.13 -3.05
C LYS A 147 -15.22 9.08 -1.61
N MET A 148 -15.83 8.27 -0.75
CA MET A 148 -15.41 8.12 0.65
C MET A 148 -13.97 7.60 0.76
N PHE A 149 -13.60 6.61 -0.07
CA PHE A 149 -12.24 6.06 -0.08
C PHE A 149 -11.23 7.02 -0.70
N THR A 150 -11.54 7.65 -1.84
CA THR A 150 -10.63 8.61 -2.46
C THR A 150 -10.39 9.85 -1.60
N ASP A 151 -11.41 10.32 -0.87
CA ASP A 151 -11.23 11.37 0.14
C ASP A 151 -10.42 10.89 1.36
N LEU A 152 -10.40 9.59 1.67
CA LEU A 152 -9.56 9.00 2.73
C LEU A 152 -8.11 8.84 2.26
N PHE A 153 -7.88 8.49 1.00
CA PHE A 153 -6.55 8.29 0.42
C PHE A 153 -5.66 9.53 0.54
N ASP A 154 -6.24 10.73 0.48
CA ASP A 154 -5.53 11.99 0.69
C ASP A 154 -4.83 12.08 2.06
N TYR A 155 -5.30 11.31 3.05
CA TYR A 155 -4.73 11.31 4.40
C TYR A 155 -3.61 10.29 4.59
N PHE A 156 -3.41 9.37 3.64
CA PHE A 156 -2.42 8.30 3.78
C PHE A 156 -0.99 8.87 3.81
N PRO A 157 -0.16 8.50 4.80
CA PRO A 157 1.25 8.87 4.81
C PRO A 157 1.95 8.50 3.50
N LEU A 158 2.87 9.36 3.06
CA LEU A 158 3.61 9.14 1.82
C LEU A 158 4.73 8.11 1.99
N THR A 159 5.37 8.11 3.16
CA THR A 159 6.57 7.31 3.44
C THR A 159 6.60 6.86 4.90
N ALA A 160 7.45 5.88 5.20
CA ALA A 160 7.75 5.43 6.54
C ALA A 160 9.26 5.27 6.74
N LEU A 161 9.67 5.26 8.00
CA LEU A 161 11.05 5.08 8.41
C LEU A 161 11.11 4.00 9.51
N VAL A 162 11.53 2.80 9.13
CA VAL A 162 11.65 1.65 10.04
C VAL A 162 13.01 1.71 10.73
N GLU A 163 13.01 1.68 12.07
CA GLU A 163 14.21 1.68 12.92
C GLU A 163 15.23 2.80 12.61
N SER A 164 14.74 3.92 12.07
CA SER A 164 15.55 5.06 11.63
C SER A 164 16.59 4.72 10.54
N GLU A 165 16.49 3.56 9.89
CA GLU A 165 17.52 3.05 8.97
C GLU A 165 16.96 2.57 7.61
N ILE A 166 15.70 2.14 7.56
CA ILE A 166 15.06 1.67 6.32
C ILE A 166 13.98 2.67 5.93
N PHE A 167 14.19 3.34 4.81
CA PHE A 167 13.21 4.27 4.26
C PHE A 167 12.25 3.53 3.33
N CYS A 168 10.97 3.54 3.68
CA CYS A 168 9.91 2.83 2.97
C CYS A 168 8.99 3.81 2.25
N LEU A 169 8.72 3.55 0.97
CA LEU A 169 7.82 4.35 0.13
C LEU A 169 7.29 3.51 -1.03
N HIS A 170 6.23 3.96 -1.69
CA HIS A 170 5.67 3.21 -2.82
C HIS A 170 6.57 3.24 -4.05
N GLY A 171 6.77 4.46 -4.57
CA GLY A 171 7.51 4.79 -5.77
C GLY A 171 9.01 4.79 -5.52
N GLY A 172 9.61 5.97 -5.57
CA GLY A 172 11.06 6.10 -5.50
C GLY A 172 11.49 7.52 -5.17
N LEU A 173 12.77 7.81 -5.39
CA LEU A 173 13.34 9.11 -5.05
C LEU A 173 12.86 10.21 -6.01
N SER A 174 13.00 11.47 -5.59
CA SER A 174 12.71 12.65 -6.40
C SER A 174 13.95 13.53 -6.52
N PRO A 175 14.24 14.14 -7.69
CA PRO A 175 15.31 15.13 -7.82
C PRO A 175 15.04 16.40 -7.00
N SER A 176 13.82 16.59 -6.50
CA SER A 176 13.42 17.73 -5.67
C SER A 176 13.48 17.44 -4.17
N ILE A 177 13.94 16.24 -3.76
CA ILE A 177 13.96 15.80 -2.36
C ILE A 177 15.36 15.30 -2.01
N GLU A 178 16.09 16.08 -1.21
CA GLU A 178 17.40 15.68 -0.71
C GLU A 178 17.34 15.06 0.69
N THR A 179 16.35 15.45 1.51
CA THR A 179 16.27 15.04 2.91
C THR A 179 14.89 14.54 3.31
N LEU A 180 14.84 13.68 4.33
CA LEU A 180 13.58 13.24 4.94
C LEU A 180 12.78 14.41 5.55
N ASP A 181 13.45 15.46 6.01
CA ASP A 181 12.78 16.66 6.55
C ASP A 181 11.96 17.40 5.48
N SER A 182 12.43 17.41 4.23
CA SER A 182 11.67 17.97 3.10
C SER A 182 10.31 17.27 2.97
N ILE A 183 10.29 15.94 3.05
CA ILE A 183 9.06 15.12 2.94
C ILE A 183 8.09 15.41 4.10
N ARG A 184 8.61 15.59 5.33
CA ARG A 184 7.79 15.90 6.53
C ARG A 184 6.95 17.16 6.36
N SER A 185 7.39 18.10 5.53
CA SER A 185 6.73 19.40 5.33
C SER A 185 5.65 19.42 4.25
N PHE A 186 5.45 18.33 3.48
CA PHE A 186 4.47 18.32 2.40
C PHE A 186 3.03 18.43 2.92
N ASP A 187 2.23 19.23 2.23
CA ASP A 187 0.77 19.16 2.36
C ASP A 187 0.28 17.94 1.56
N ARG A 188 0.15 16.79 2.22
CA ARG A 188 -0.26 15.55 1.54
C ARG A 188 -1.76 15.47 1.28
N VAL A 189 -2.59 16.29 1.96
CA VAL A 189 -4.06 16.16 1.98
C VAL A 189 -4.66 16.80 0.73
N GLN A 190 -4.33 16.20 -0.40
CA GLN A 190 -4.76 16.57 -1.73
C GLN A 190 -4.68 15.37 -2.66
N GLU A 191 -5.31 15.49 -3.82
CA GLU A 191 -5.11 14.54 -4.93
C GLU A 191 -3.63 14.52 -5.34
N VAL A 192 -3.13 13.35 -5.74
CA VAL A 192 -1.76 13.22 -6.23
C VAL A 192 -1.56 14.13 -7.46
N PRO A 193 -0.62 15.09 -7.41
CA PRO A 193 -0.34 15.95 -8.56
C PRO A 193 0.21 15.15 -9.75
N HIS A 194 0.09 15.69 -10.96
CA HIS A 194 0.67 15.06 -12.16
C HIS A 194 2.22 15.11 -12.18
N GLU A 195 2.82 16.07 -11.47
CA GLU A 195 4.26 16.28 -11.41
C GLU A 195 4.68 16.81 -10.02
N GLY A 196 5.98 16.83 -9.77
CA GLY A 196 6.56 17.35 -8.54
C GLY A 196 6.80 16.28 -7.47
N PRO A 197 7.33 16.68 -6.31
CA PRO A 197 7.95 15.75 -5.37
C PRO A 197 6.99 14.70 -4.79
N MET A 198 5.72 15.05 -4.58
CA MET A 198 4.71 14.09 -4.13
C MET A 198 4.37 13.06 -5.21
N CYS A 199 4.31 13.47 -6.48
CA CYS A 199 4.14 12.56 -7.61
C CYS A 199 5.35 11.61 -7.69
N ASP A 200 6.55 12.15 -7.64
CA ASP A 200 7.79 11.38 -7.76
C ASP A 200 7.93 10.28 -6.70
N LEU A 201 7.56 10.57 -5.44
CA LEU A 201 7.56 9.59 -4.34
C LEU A 201 6.66 8.38 -4.60
N LEU A 202 5.64 8.53 -5.43
CA LEU A 202 4.65 7.50 -5.74
C LEU A 202 4.90 6.82 -7.10
N TRP A 203 5.66 7.45 -8.01
CA TRP A 203 5.79 7.00 -9.41
C TRP A 203 7.22 6.67 -9.87
N SER A 204 8.25 7.10 -9.16
CA SER A 204 9.63 6.94 -9.62
C SER A 204 10.14 5.51 -9.47
N ASP A 205 11.10 5.12 -10.33
CA ASP A 205 11.65 3.77 -10.40
C ASP A 205 13.19 3.73 -10.37
N PRO A 206 13.81 2.72 -9.73
CA PRO A 206 15.23 2.48 -9.87
C PRO A 206 15.60 2.08 -11.31
N ASP A 207 16.81 2.42 -11.75
CA ASP A 207 17.33 2.16 -13.11
C ASP A 207 18.84 1.91 -13.06
N ASP A 208 19.34 1.07 -13.96
CA ASP A 208 20.77 0.74 -14.04
C ASP A 208 21.63 1.91 -14.54
N ARG A 209 20.98 2.94 -15.10
CA ARG A 209 21.64 4.16 -15.59
C ARG A 209 22.06 5.06 -14.43
N CYS A 210 23.22 5.70 -14.58
CA CYS A 210 23.71 6.71 -13.64
C CYS A 210 22.85 7.99 -13.71
N GLY A 211 22.60 8.60 -12.55
CA GLY A 211 21.86 9.84 -12.41
C GLY A 211 20.34 9.70 -12.53
N TRP A 212 19.68 10.78 -12.95
CA TRP A 212 18.23 10.83 -13.15
C TRP A 212 17.86 10.62 -14.62
N GLY A 213 16.75 9.92 -14.86
CA GLY A 213 16.13 9.76 -16.18
C GLY A 213 14.65 10.11 -16.15
N ILE A 214 14.06 10.34 -17.34
CA ILE A 214 12.62 10.54 -17.47
C ILE A 214 11.93 9.19 -17.36
N SER A 215 10.91 9.10 -16.50
CA SER A 215 10.15 7.86 -16.32
C SER A 215 9.38 7.48 -17.59
N PRO A 216 9.45 6.22 -18.04
CA PRO A 216 8.63 5.73 -19.15
C PRO A 216 7.14 5.67 -18.81
N ARG A 217 6.76 5.86 -17.53
CA ARG A 217 5.37 5.88 -17.06
C ARG A 217 4.64 7.18 -17.41
N GLY A 218 5.36 8.22 -17.84
CA GLY A 218 4.82 9.56 -18.06
C GLY A 218 4.64 10.38 -16.78
N ALA A 219 5.06 9.87 -15.63
CA ALA A 219 5.09 10.53 -14.33
C ALA A 219 6.28 10.00 -13.49
N GLY A 220 6.85 10.84 -12.64
CA GLY A 220 8.06 10.53 -11.87
C GLY A 220 9.34 10.47 -12.72
N TYR A 221 10.40 9.94 -12.10
CA TYR A 221 11.73 9.81 -12.71
C TYR A 221 12.24 8.37 -12.62
N THR A 222 13.26 8.05 -13.41
CA THR A 222 14.17 6.95 -13.06
C THR A 222 15.37 7.48 -12.29
N PHE A 223 15.92 6.68 -11.38
CA PHE A 223 17.08 7.07 -10.56
C PHE A 223 18.11 5.95 -10.47
N GLY A 224 19.38 6.32 -10.62
CA GLY A 224 20.51 5.40 -10.59
C GLY A 224 20.99 5.01 -9.20
N GLN A 225 21.97 4.10 -9.17
CA GLN A 225 22.66 3.68 -7.96
C GLN A 225 23.34 4.84 -7.24
N ASP A 226 24.00 5.75 -7.97
CA ASP A 226 24.66 6.94 -7.43
C ASP A 226 23.70 7.83 -6.65
N ILE A 227 22.48 8.01 -7.16
CA ILE A 227 21.41 8.77 -6.50
C ILE A 227 20.97 8.09 -5.21
N SER A 228 20.81 6.77 -5.24
CA SER A 228 20.37 6.00 -4.07
C SER A 228 21.42 6.00 -2.97
N GLU A 229 22.69 5.85 -3.33
CA GLU A 229 23.82 5.92 -2.40
C GLU A 229 23.93 7.31 -1.77
N GLN A 230 23.83 8.38 -2.58
CA GLN A 230 23.88 9.76 -2.09
C GLN A 230 22.72 10.07 -1.14
N PHE A 231 21.49 9.68 -1.50
CA PHE A 231 20.32 9.90 -0.64
C PHE A 231 20.44 9.15 0.67
N ASN A 232 20.85 7.87 0.63
CA ASN A 232 21.05 7.06 1.81
C ASN A 232 22.15 7.63 2.70
N HIS A 233 23.28 8.06 2.14
CA HIS A 233 24.37 8.67 2.89
C HIS A 233 23.92 9.96 3.58
N THR A 234 23.27 10.86 2.85
CA THR A 234 22.78 12.15 3.35
C THR A 234 21.80 11.97 4.52
N ASN A 235 20.94 10.96 4.45
CA ASN A 235 19.89 10.73 5.44
C ASN A 235 20.24 9.66 6.49
N ASN A 236 21.49 9.17 6.50
CA ASN A 236 21.95 8.09 7.37
C ASN A 236 21.08 6.82 7.31
N LEU A 237 20.70 6.43 6.09
CA LEU A 237 19.90 5.24 5.81
C LEU A 237 20.79 4.08 5.35
N LYS A 238 20.32 2.87 5.61
CA LYS A 238 20.95 1.64 5.12
C LYS A 238 20.28 1.14 3.84
N LEU A 239 18.98 1.37 3.72
CA LEU A 239 18.14 0.75 2.69
C LEU A 239 16.95 1.65 2.32
N ILE A 240 16.63 1.67 1.03
CA ILE A 240 15.33 2.10 0.50
C ILE A 240 14.53 0.84 0.18
N ALA A 241 13.39 0.64 0.84
CA ALA A 241 12.45 -0.43 0.53
C ALA A 241 11.24 0.15 -0.20
N ARG A 242 10.92 -0.38 -1.37
CA ARG A 242 9.88 0.17 -2.23
C ARG A 242 9.04 -0.89 -2.94
N ALA A 243 7.96 -0.48 -3.61
CA ALA A 243 6.98 -1.39 -4.24
C ALA A 243 6.83 -1.15 -5.75
N HIS A 244 5.61 -1.01 -6.30
CA HIS A 244 5.24 -0.39 -7.61
C HIS A 244 5.76 -1.02 -8.92
N GLN A 245 6.88 -1.75 -8.90
CA GLN A 245 7.39 -2.52 -10.03
C GLN A 245 7.14 -4.00 -9.78
N LEU A 246 6.41 -4.63 -10.72
CA LEU A 246 6.32 -6.07 -10.76
C LEU A 246 7.72 -6.67 -10.94
N VAL A 247 8.06 -7.59 -10.05
CA VAL A 247 9.30 -8.37 -10.09
C VAL A 247 8.92 -9.85 -10.00
N MET A 248 9.51 -10.68 -10.87
CA MET A 248 9.05 -12.07 -11.07
C MET A 248 9.16 -12.94 -9.82
N GLU A 249 10.16 -12.68 -8.98
CA GLU A 249 10.40 -13.42 -7.74
C GLU A 249 9.66 -12.80 -6.53
N GLY A 250 8.83 -11.77 -6.73
CA GLY A 250 8.14 -11.05 -5.66
C GLY A 250 9.04 -10.08 -4.87
N PHE A 251 10.36 -10.17 -5.02
CA PHE A 251 11.30 -9.12 -4.61
C PHE A 251 12.49 -9.03 -5.57
N ASN A 252 13.19 -7.90 -5.56
CA ASN A 252 14.43 -7.72 -6.31
C ASN A 252 15.37 -6.73 -5.60
N TRP A 253 16.64 -7.08 -5.49
CA TRP A 253 17.69 -6.18 -5.01
C TRP A 253 18.24 -5.34 -6.16
N GLY A 254 18.43 -4.05 -5.94
CA GLY A 254 19.03 -3.12 -6.88
C GLY A 254 20.08 -2.23 -6.22
N HIS A 255 20.87 -1.56 -7.06
CA HIS A 255 21.82 -0.52 -6.66
C HIS A 255 22.76 -0.98 -5.52
N ASP A 256 23.46 -2.10 -5.73
CA ASP A 256 24.34 -2.73 -4.72
C ASP A 256 23.67 -2.91 -3.34
N GLN A 257 22.44 -3.46 -3.38
CA GLN A 257 21.59 -3.72 -2.21
C GLN A 257 21.20 -2.45 -1.41
N LYS A 258 21.29 -1.27 -2.01
CA LYS A 258 20.80 -0.01 -1.42
C LYS A 258 19.31 0.22 -1.65
N VAL A 259 18.72 -0.49 -2.61
CA VAL A 259 17.30 -0.46 -2.93
C VAL A 259 16.77 -1.89 -3.00
N VAL A 260 15.60 -2.12 -2.41
CA VAL A 260 14.83 -3.35 -2.63
C VAL A 260 13.44 -3.02 -3.14
N THR A 261 13.03 -3.70 -4.20
CA THR A 261 11.64 -3.71 -4.68
C THR A 261 10.94 -4.94 -4.10
N ILE A 262 9.77 -4.75 -3.49
CA ILE A 262 8.92 -5.81 -2.92
C ILE A 262 7.55 -5.73 -3.59
N PHE A 263 7.05 -6.86 -4.05
CA PHE A 263 5.77 -6.96 -4.73
C PHE A 263 4.95 -8.09 -4.11
N SER A 264 3.76 -7.79 -3.62
CA SER A 264 2.98 -8.70 -2.76
C SER A 264 1.71 -9.25 -3.43
N ALA A 265 1.56 -9.07 -4.74
CA ALA A 265 0.46 -9.61 -5.55
C ALA A 265 0.93 -10.76 -6.47
N PRO A 266 0.77 -12.04 -6.08
CA PRO A 266 1.26 -13.16 -6.87
C PRO A 266 0.38 -13.39 -8.11
N ASN A 267 0.98 -13.87 -9.19
CA ASN A 267 0.36 -14.01 -10.51
C ASN A 267 -0.50 -12.77 -10.86
N TYR A 268 0.15 -11.60 -10.84
CA TYR A 268 -0.51 -10.31 -10.96
C TYR A 268 -1.43 -10.24 -12.17
N CYS A 269 -2.58 -9.57 -12.00
CA CYS A 269 -3.64 -9.49 -13.01
C CYS A 269 -4.09 -10.87 -13.51
N TYR A 270 -3.88 -11.92 -12.71
CA TYR A 270 -4.16 -13.31 -13.01
C TYR A 270 -3.43 -13.89 -14.23
N ARG A 271 -2.33 -13.25 -14.65
CA ARG A 271 -1.64 -13.59 -15.91
C ARG A 271 -0.12 -13.44 -15.91
N CYS A 272 0.45 -12.62 -15.04
CA CYS A 272 1.87 -12.29 -15.09
C CYS A 272 2.77 -13.46 -14.64
N GLY A 273 2.24 -14.41 -13.86
CA GLY A 273 2.98 -15.59 -13.42
C GLY A 273 4.11 -15.34 -12.42
N ASN A 274 4.19 -14.15 -11.83
CA ASN A 274 5.16 -13.82 -10.79
C ASN A 274 4.81 -14.46 -9.43
N MET A 275 5.83 -14.67 -8.60
CA MET A 275 5.69 -14.88 -7.16
C MET A 275 5.37 -13.55 -6.47
N ALA A 276 4.90 -13.61 -5.23
CA ALA A 276 4.86 -12.48 -4.32
C ALA A 276 5.86 -12.65 -3.19
N SER A 277 6.24 -11.56 -2.53
CA SER A 277 7.07 -11.59 -1.32
C SER A 277 6.60 -10.58 -0.29
N ILE A 278 6.93 -10.86 0.97
CA ILE A 278 6.97 -9.92 2.09
C ILE A 278 8.39 -9.86 2.66
N LEU A 279 8.74 -8.77 3.33
CA LEU A 279 10.02 -8.58 4.01
C LEU A 279 9.80 -8.49 5.52
N GLU A 280 10.31 -9.44 6.27
CA GLU A 280 10.31 -9.40 7.73
C GLU A 280 11.57 -8.72 8.24
N VAL A 281 11.39 -7.71 9.09
CA VAL A 281 12.45 -7.04 9.85
C VAL A 281 12.30 -7.43 11.31
N ASP A 282 13.26 -8.17 11.86
CA ASP A 282 13.22 -8.64 13.24
C ASP A 282 13.77 -7.61 14.26
N ASP A 283 13.70 -7.94 15.55
CA ASP A 283 14.20 -7.09 16.65
C ASP A 283 15.72 -6.85 16.62
N CYS A 284 16.47 -7.72 15.93
CA CYS A 284 17.91 -7.60 15.72
C CYS A 284 18.23 -6.88 14.40
N LYS A 285 17.22 -6.33 13.72
CA LYS A 285 17.32 -5.67 12.40
C LYS A 285 17.79 -6.61 11.29
N GLY A 286 17.59 -7.92 11.47
CA GLY A 286 17.72 -8.92 10.43
C GLY A 286 16.58 -8.82 9.42
N HIS A 287 16.89 -9.03 8.15
CA HIS A 287 15.93 -8.95 7.04
C HIS A 287 15.75 -10.34 6.41
N THR A 288 14.51 -10.83 6.37
CA THR A 288 14.17 -12.11 5.74
C THR A 288 13.03 -11.92 4.74
N PHE A 289 13.20 -12.39 3.51
CA PHE A 289 12.11 -12.44 2.54
C PHE A 289 11.34 -13.74 2.68
N ILE A 290 10.02 -13.65 2.63
CA ILE A 290 9.15 -14.81 2.52
C ILE A 290 8.38 -14.70 1.22
N GLN A 291 8.70 -15.58 0.28
CA GLN A 291 8.02 -15.68 -1.01
C GLN A 291 6.79 -16.57 -0.92
N PHE A 292 5.76 -16.28 -1.72
CA PHE A 292 4.55 -17.07 -1.78
C PHE A 292 3.88 -17.05 -3.16
N GLU A 293 3.18 -18.14 -3.46
CA GLU A 293 2.38 -18.35 -4.66
C GLU A 293 0.93 -17.86 -4.47
N PRO A 294 0.14 -17.72 -5.55
CA PRO A 294 -1.27 -17.38 -5.43
C PRO A 294 -2.05 -18.34 -4.54
N ALA A 295 -3.01 -17.81 -3.77
CA ALA A 295 -3.86 -18.60 -2.91
C ALA A 295 -4.66 -19.63 -3.74
N PRO A 296 -4.89 -20.85 -3.21
CA PRO A 296 -5.70 -21.86 -3.89
C PRO A 296 -7.11 -21.33 -4.17
N ARG A 297 -7.47 -21.18 -5.45
CA ARG A 297 -8.81 -20.71 -5.84
C ARG A 297 -9.85 -21.80 -5.56
N ARG A 298 -10.73 -21.58 -4.58
CA ARG A 298 -11.92 -22.45 -4.38
C ARG A 298 -13.04 -22.00 -5.30
N GLY A 299 -13.09 -22.56 -6.50
CA GLY A 299 -14.06 -22.21 -7.53
C GLY A 299 -13.68 -20.92 -8.23
N GLU A 300 -13.47 -20.99 -9.54
CA GLU A 300 -13.31 -19.77 -10.33
C GLU A 300 -14.63 -18.99 -10.28
N PRO A 301 -14.59 -17.65 -10.16
CA PRO A 301 -15.71 -16.88 -10.66
C PRO A 301 -15.91 -17.31 -12.11
N ASP A 302 -17.14 -17.55 -12.51
CA ASP A 302 -17.50 -17.91 -13.88
C ASP A 302 -17.13 -16.73 -14.80
N VAL A 303 -15.86 -16.63 -15.23
CA VAL A 303 -15.36 -15.53 -16.08
C VAL A 303 -15.79 -15.83 -17.51
N THR A 304 -17.10 -15.76 -17.75
CA THR A 304 -17.70 -15.85 -19.10
C THR A 304 -17.70 -14.50 -19.81
N ARG A 305 -16.91 -13.51 -19.36
CA ARG A 305 -16.75 -12.23 -20.05
C ARG A 305 -15.29 -11.89 -20.24
N ARG A 306 -14.96 -11.56 -21.50
CA ARG A 306 -13.75 -10.92 -22.01
C ARG A 306 -12.95 -10.23 -20.90
N THR A 307 -11.70 -10.64 -20.72
CA THR A 307 -10.74 -10.02 -19.79
C THR A 307 -10.82 -8.50 -19.91
N PRO A 308 -11.16 -7.76 -18.84
CA PRO A 308 -11.20 -6.30 -18.86
C PRO A 308 -9.90 -5.69 -19.38
N ASP A 309 -10.00 -4.61 -20.16
CA ASP A 309 -8.85 -3.98 -20.82
C ASP A 309 -7.83 -3.42 -19.82
N TYR A 310 -8.22 -3.12 -18.58
CA TYR A 310 -7.30 -2.68 -17.52
C TYR A 310 -6.46 -3.81 -16.90
N PHE A 311 -6.69 -5.07 -17.29
CA PHE A 311 -5.74 -6.18 -17.01
C PHE A 311 -4.67 -6.33 -18.10
N LEU A 312 -4.72 -5.51 -19.16
CA LEU A 312 -3.77 -5.53 -20.27
C LEU A 312 -2.55 -4.64 -20.01
#